data_AF-A0A453RBY8-F1
#
_entry.id   AF-A0A453RBY8-F1
#
_cell.length_a   1.000
_cell.length_b   1.000
_cell.length_c   1.000
_cell.angle_alpha   90.00
_cell.angle_beta   90.00
_cell.angle_gamma   90.00
#
_symmetry.space_group_name_H-M   'P 1'
#
loop_
_entity.id
_entity.type
_entity.pdbx_description
1 polymer ?
#
loop_
_entity_poly.entity_id
_entity_poly.type
_entity_poly.pdbx_seq_one_letter_code
_entity_poly.pdbx_strand_id
1 'polypeptide(L)'
;IGQYLQLWQLAQQATLSDAPDQLIWKWTASGIYSAQSCYAATFQGSLHSYSWKLIWKAWAPPRVKFFHWLANLDRCWTADRLARHGLQHHPRCLLCDQARERSN
;
A
#
# COMPACT_ATOMS: atom_id res chain seq x y z
N ILE A 1 31.97 -6.73 7.48
CA ILE A 1 32.61 -7.78 8.32
C ILE A 1 31.76 -8.15 9.54
N GLY A 2 31.25 -7.21 10.36
CA GLY A 2 30.47 -7.55 11.58
C GLY A 2 29.20 -8.40 11.36
N GLN A 3 28.35 -8.04 10.38
CA GLN A 3 27.14 -8.82 10.07
C GLN A 3 27.45 -10.25 9.58
N TYR A 4 28.56 -10.41 8.85
CA TYR A 4 29.00 -11.72 8.37
C TYR A 4 29.41 -12.64 9.52
N LEU A 5 30.18 -12.11 10.49
CA LEU A 5 30.58 -12.87 11.68
C LEU A 5 29.38 -13.28 12.55
N GLN A 6 28.38 -12.40 12.70
CA GLN A 6 27.14 -12.73 13.41
C GLN A 6 26.38 -13.87 12.75
N LEU A 7 26.23 -13.81 11.42
CA LEU A 7 25.50 -14.84 10.67
C LEU A 7 26.25 -16.18 10.70
N TRP A 8 27.59 -16.14 10.62
CA TRP A 8 28.45 -17.31 10.78
C TRP A 8 28.30 -17.95 12.17
N GLN A 9 28.31 -17.16 13.24
CA GLN A 9 28.10 -17.65 14.61
C GLN A 9 26.72 -18.29 14.80
N LEU A 10 25.66 -17.67 14.26
CA LEU A 10 24.30 -18.22 14.31
C LEU A 10 24.19 -19.53 13.53
N ALA A 11 24.81 -19.62 12.36
CA ALA A 11 24.82 -20.83 11.55
C ALA A 11 25.56 -21.99 12.24
N GLN A 12 26.64 -21.71 12.98
CA GLN A 12 27.36 -22.74 13.73
C GLN A 12 26.54 -23.35 14.89
N GLN A 13 25.54 -22.63 15.40
CA GLN A 13 24.67 -23.11 16.47
C GLN A 13 23.42 -23.84 15.94
N ALA A 14 23.21 -23.86 14.63
CA ALA A 14 22.05 -24.50 14.02
C ALA A 14 22.26 -26.02 13.95
N THR A 15 21.49 -26.76 14.73
CA THR A 15 21.47 -28.22 14.67
C THR A 15 20.55 -28.67 13.54
N LEU A 16 21.10 -29.33 12.52
CA LEU A 16 20.31 -29.93 11.45
C LEU A 16 19.77 -31.29 11.89
N SER A 17 18.62 -31.67 11.35
CA SER A 17 18.03 -33.00 11.55
C SER A 17 17.59 -33.55 10.21
N ASP A 18 17.52 -34.88 10.08
CA ASP A 18 16.97 -35.55 8.89
C ASP A 18 15.43 -35.48 8.81
N ALA A 19 14.78 -34.76 9.73
CA ALA A 19 13.33 -34.55 9.66
C ALA A 19 12.99 -33.67 8.44
N PRO A 20 11.84 -33.91 7.78
CA PRO A 20 11.41 -33.06 6.68
C PRO A 20 11.12 -31.64 7.15
N ASP A 21 11.49 -30.66 6.31
CA ASP A 21 11.22 -29.25 6.57
C ASP A 21 9.72 -28.98 6.72
N GLN A 22 9.39 -28.06 7.62
CA GLN A 22 8.02 -27.63 7.88
C GLN A 22 7.82 -26.17 7.47
N LEU A 23 6.73 -25.91 6.76
CA LEU A 23 6.30 -24.55 6.44
C LEU A 23 5.56 -23.95 7.64
N ILE A 24 6.22 -23.04 8.34
CA ILE A 24 5.65 -22.33 9.49
C ILE A 24 5.27 -20.91 9.08
N TRP A 25 3.99 -20.58 9.22
CA TRP A 25 3.47 -19.25 8.92
C TRP A 25 3.75 -18.28 10.06
N LYS A 26 4.79 -17.45 9.90
CA LYS A 26 5.27 -16.51 10.93
C LYS A 26 4.28 -15.42 11.38
N TRP A 27 3.20 -15.20 10.63
CA TRP A 27 2.25 -14.10 10.91
C TRP A 27 1.08 -14.52 11.80
N THR A 28 1.02 -15.79 12.21
CA THR A 28 0.06 -16.28 13.21
C THR A 28 0.80 -17.02 14.32
N ALA A 29 0.33 -16.88 15.56
CA ALA A 29 0.91 -17.59 16.69
C ALA A 29 0.76 -19.12 16.58
N SER A 30 -0.25 -19.59 15.83
CA SER A 30 -0.45 -21.01 15.55
C SER A 30 0.53 -21.57 14.51
N GLY A 31 1.25 -20.72 13.76
CA GLY A 31 2.12 -21.16 12.67
C GLY A 31 1.37 -21.71 11.45
N ILE A 32 0.02 -21.70 11.45
CA ILE A 32 -0.80 -22.25 10.38
C ILE A 32 -1.09 -21.17 9.34
N TYR A 33 -0.82 -21.51 8.07
CA TYR A 33 -1.17 -20.67 6.93
C TYR A 33 -2.68 -20.60 6.70
N SER A 34 -3.16 -19.42 6.36
CA SER A 34 -4.49 -19.24 5.75
C SER A 34 -4.45 -18.11 4.72
N ALA A 35 -5.29 -18.20 3.68
CA ALA A 35 -5.40 -17.12 2.69
C ALA A 35 -5.76 -15.78 3.35
N GLN A 36 -6.58 -15.80 4.40
CA GLN A 36 -6.95 -14.61 5.18
C GLN A 36 -5.74 -13.98 5.88
N SER A 37 -4.92 -14.78 6.57
CA SER A 37 -3.74 -14.27 7.28
C SER A 37 -2.66 -13.79 6.32
N CYS A 38 -2.51 -14.45 5.15
CA CYS A 38 -1.68 -13.99 4.05
C CYS A 38 -2.11 -12.62 3.53
N TYR A 39 -3.40 -12.44 3.28
CA TYR A 39 -3.94 -11.14 2.87
C TYR A 39 -3.66 -10.07 3.93
N ALA A 40 -3.99 -10.34 5.20
CA ALA A 40 -3.73 -9.39 6.29
C ALA A 40 -2.24 -9.00 6.39
N ALA A 41 -1.33 -9.97 6.29
CA ALA A 41 0.11 -9.73 6.28
C ALA A 41 0.56 -8.87 5.08
N THR A 42 -0.05 -9.06 3.92
CA THR A 42 0.26 -8.28 2.70
C THR A 42 -0.07 -6.79 2.86
N PHE A 43 -1.10 -6.48 3.66
CA PHE A 43 -1.53 -5.11 3.94
C PHE A 43 -1.02 -4.58 5.29
N GLN A 44 -0.13 -5.31 5.98
CA GLN A 44 0.43 -4.85 7.23
C GLN A 44 1.28 -3.60 7.01
N GLY A 45 0.93 -2.51 7.70
CA GLY A 45 1.56 -1.19 7.51
C GLY A 45 0.94 -0.36 6.38
N SER A 46 -0.11 -0.86 5.71
CA SER A 46 -0.88 -0.03 4.78
C SER A 46 -1.61 1.09 5.53
N LEU A 47 -1.61 2.29 4.95
CA LEU A 47 -2.43 3.39 5.43
C LEU A 47 -3.89 3.06 5.13
N HIS A 48 -4.65 2.72 6.17
CA HIS A 48 -6.09 2.57 6.04
C HIS A 48 -6.71 3.94 5.73
N SER A 49 -7.13 4.15 4.48
CA SER A 49 -7.99 5.30 4.17
C SER A 49 -9.35 5.09 4.84
N TYR A 50 -9.59 5.78 5.94
CA TYR A 50 -10.86 5.74 6.67
C TYR A 50 -12.05 6.19 5.78
N SER A 51 -11.75 6.90 4.69
CA SER A 51 -12.72 7.45 3.75
C SER A 51 -13.40 6.39 2.88
N TRP A 52 -12.89 5.15 2.79
CA TRP A 52 -13.50 4.12 1.92
C TRP A 52 -14.96 3.86 2.29
N LYS A 53 -15.30 3.80 3.58
CA LYS A 53 -16.68 3.56 4.03
C LYS A 53 -17.58 4.70 3.57
N LEU A 54 -17.15 5.95 3.76
CA LEU A 54 -17.90 7.14 3.35
C LEU A 54 -18.18 7.13 1.84
N ILE A 55 -17.16 6.85 1.03
CA ILE A 55 -17.27 6.86 -0.43
C ILE A 55 -18.17 5.73 -0.93
N TRP A 56 -17.95 4.50 -0.46
CA TRP A 56 -18.65 3.33 -0.99
C TRP A 56 -20.08 3.18 -0.43
N LYS A 57 -20.33 3.61 0.81
CA LYS A 57 -21.66 3.60 1.43
C LYS A 57 -22.52 4.82 1.07
N ALA A 58 -21.97 5.89 0.50
CA ALA A 58 -22.74 7.04 0.06
C ALA A 58 -23.84 6.64 -0.94
N TRP A 59 -24.97 7.34 -0.89
CA TRP A 59 -25.99 7.23 -1.93
C TRP A 59 -25.60 8.13 -3.11
N ALA A 60 -24.76 7.59 -3.99
CA ALA A 60 -24.23 8.30 -5.16
C ALA A 60 -24.07 7.33 -6.34
N PRO A 61 -24.15 7.82 -7.59
CA PRO A 61 -23.86 7.01 -8.77
C PRO A 61 -22.43 6.45 -8.73
N PRO A 62 -22.17 5.26 -9.33
CA PRO A 62 -20.85 4.65 -9.33
C PRO A 62 -19.74 5.58 -9.84
N ARG A 63 -20.00 6.36 -10.90
CA ARG A 63 -19.03 7.31 -11.46
C ARG A 63 -18.54 8.33 -10.43
N VAL A 64 -19.43 8.83 -9.58
CA VAL A 64 -19.11 9.80 -8.52
C VAL A 64 -18.28 9.14 -7.42
N LYS A 65 -18.65 7.90 -7.03
CA LYS A 65 -17.89 7.13 -6.04
C LYS A 65 -16.47 6.84 -6.51
N PHE A 66 -16.30 6.40 -7.76
CA PHE A 66 -14.99 6.15 -8.35
C PHE A 66 -14.13 7.42 -8.42
N PHE A 67 -14.72 8.55 -8.82
CA PHE A 67 -14.00 9.82 -8.82
C PHE A 67 -13.50 10.19 -7.41
N HIS A 68 -14.37 10.15 -6.40
CA HIS A 68 -13.97 10.44 -5.02
C HIS A 68 -12.93 9.46 -4.48
N TRP A 69 -13.02 8.18 -4.85
CA TRP A 69 -12.01 7.18 -4.48
C TRP A 69 -10.64 7.54 -5.06
N LEU A 70 -10.57 7.90 -6.34
CA LEU A 70 -9.32 8.33 -6.96
C LEU A 70 -8.81 9.64 -6.36
N ALA A 71 -9.69 10.61 -6.11
CA ALA A 71 -9.32 11.89 -5.52
C ALA A 71 -8.72 11.70 -4.11
N ASN A 72 -9.31 10.83 -3.29
CA ASN A 72 -8.83 10.53 -1.94
C ASN A 72 -7.46 9.84 -1.91
N LEU A 73 -7.09 9.14 -2.98
CA LEU A 73 -5.80 8.46 -3.12
C LEU A 73 -4.71 9.34 -3.79
N ASP A 74 -4.98 10.62 -4.04
CA ASP A 74 -4.15 11.49 -4.91
C ASP A 74 -3.91 10.85 -6.30
N ARG A 75 -4.96 10.23 -6.85
CA ARG A 75 -4.91 9.47 -8.10
C ARG A 75 -5.62 10.13 -9.29
N CYS A 76 -6.19 11.32 -9.11
CA CYS A 76 -6.75 12.09 -10.22
C CYS A 76 -5.65 12.79 -11.05
N TRP A 77 -5.91 13.05 -12.33
CA TRP A 77 -5.01 13.80 -13.21
C TRP A 77 -5.16 15.31 -13.01
N THR A 78 -4.73 15.79 -11.84
CA THR A 78 -4.63 17.22 -11.54
C THR A 78 -3.41 17.83 -12.25
N ALA A 79 -3.42 19.15 -12.48
CA ALA A 79 -2.28 19.85 -13.08
C ALA A 79 -0.97 19.61 -12.30
N ASP A 80 -1.02 19.57 -10.97
CA ASP A 80 0.12 19.22 -10.11
C ASP A 80 0.68 17.83 -10.41
N ARG A 81 -0.19 16.83 -10.54
CA ARG A 81 0.23 15.46 -10.79
C ARG A 81 0.77 15.28 -12.21
N LEU A 82 0.12 15.89 -13.19
CA LEU A 82 0.63 15.94 -14.57
C LEU A 82 2.04 16.54 -14.62
N ALA A 83 2.26 17.66 -13.91
CA ALA A 83 3.57 18.31 -13.81
C ALA A 83 4.63 17.39 -13.17
N ARG A 84 4.31 16.68 -12.08
CA ARG A 84 5.21 15.70 -11.43
C ARG A 84 5.64 14.56 -12.37
N HIS A 85 4.81 14.23 -13.35
CA HIS A 85 5.07 13.18 -14.35
C HIS A 85 5.59 13.73 -15.68
N GLY A 86 5.87 15.03 -15.80
CA GLY A 86 6.38 15.64 -17.03
C GLY A 86 5.36 15.67 -18.18
N LEU A 87 4.07 15.55 -17.88
CA LEU A 87 3.00 15.59 -18.87
C LEU A 87 2.54 17.04 -19.13
N GLN A 88 1.96 17.28 -20.31
CA GLN A 88 1.39 18.57 -20.65
C GLN A 88 0.28 18.93 -19.65
N HIS A 89 0.32 20.15 -19.14
CA HIS A 89 -0.64 20.64 -18.15
C HIS A 89 -0.85 22.15 -18.30
N HIS A 90 -2.00 22.62 -17.86
CA HIS A 90 -2.28 24.05 -17.81
C HIS A 90 -1.63 24.67 -16.56
N PRO A 91 -1.03 25.87 -16.63
CA PRO A 91 -0.36 26.49 -15.48
C PRO A 91 -1.32 26.90 -14.35
N ARG A 92 -2.60 27.12 -14.69
CA ARG A 92 -3.68 27.51 -13.76
C ARG A 92 -4.88 26.58 -13.89
N CYS A 93 -5.69 26.49 -12.84
CA CYS A 93 -6.92 25.71 -12.80
C CYS A 93 -7.92 26.25 -13.82
N LEU A 94 -8.45 25.38 -14.68
CA LEU A 94 -9.41 25.77 -15.72
C LEU A 94 -10.77 26.21 -15.17
N LEU A 95 -11.07 25.91 -13.90
CA LEU A 95 -12.33 26.27 -13.25
C LEU A 95 -12.30 27.67 -12.63
N CYS A 96 -11.24 27.99 -11.86
CA CYS A 96 -11.15 29.24 -11.12
C CYS A 96 -10.10 30.23 -11.64
N ASP A 97 -9.17 29.79 -12.50
CA ASP A 97 -8.03 30.55 -13.06
C ASP A 97 -7.13 31.27 -12.02
N GLN A 98 -7.21 30.91 -10.73
CA GLN A 98 -6.47 31.59 -9.66
C GLN A 98 -5.12 30.93 -9.36
N ALA A 99 -5.10 29.60 -9.27
CA ALA A 99 -3.94 28.82 -8.87
C ALA A 99 -3.87 27.51 -9.66
N ARG A 100 -2.73 26.82 -9.61
CA ARG A 100 -2.57 25.49 -10.20
C ARG A 100 -3.54 24.50 -9.54
N GLU A 101 -4.16 23.64 -10.34
CA GLU A 101 -5.05 22.60 -9.82
C GLU A 101 -4.23 21.55 -9.07
N ARG A 102 -4.45 21.48 -7.75
CA ARG A 102 -3.77 20.55 -6.85
C ARG A 102 -4.75 19.53 -6.30
N SER A 103 -4.25 18.33 -6.06
CA SER A 103 -4.85 17.41 -5.11
C SER A 103 -4.53 17.88 -3.69
N ASN A 104 -5.38 17.53 -2.71
CA ASN A 104 -5.35 17.97 -1.31
C ASN A 104 -3.94 18.05 -0.69
#